data_AF-A0A9D7RLD1-F1
#
_entry.id   AF-A0A9D7RLD1-F1
#
_cell.length_a   1.000
_cell.length_b   1.000
_cell.length_c   1.000
_cell.angle_alpha   90.00
_cell.angle_beta   90.00
_cell.angle_gamma   90.00
#
_symmetry.space_group_name_H-M   'P 1'
#
loop_
_entity.id
_entity.type
_entity.pdbx_description
1 polymer ?
#
loop_
_entity_poly.entity_id
_entity_poly.type
_entity_poly.pdbx_seq_one_letter_code
_entity_poly.pdbx_strand_id
1 'polypeptide(L)'
;MNAAAYLRVSSDQQDVATQRHAVERAAAARGDTIGAVYSEKVSGGTMARPELRRLRADVAAGKVGRLYVYALDRLTRTGILDTFALVAELRQGGAELVTVADPFDLAGPAAEVIVAVMAWAAQQERRRLNERLAAARVRVEAAGKKWGRPERLTYPERMEIAARVRAGEAIRSIAVALKVPRSTVGRVAAQVNASDAQGSHLEGADLAGVRTYLGAALSQKPPAKRHPRSGRKGASEPPPSS
;
A
#
# COMPACT_ATOMS: atom_id res chain seq x y z
N MET A 1 -6.65 -39.13 -4.99
CA MET A 1 -6.04 -37.81 -5.30
C MET A 1 -5.05 -37.49 -4.19
N ASN A 2 -3.93 -36.83 -4.45
CA ASN A 2 -2.97 -36.52 -3.38
C ASN A 2 -3.51 -35.37 -2.51
N ALA A 3 -3.91 -35.67 -1.28
CA ALA A 3 -4.49 -34.69 -0.37
C ALA A 3 -3.45 -34.12 0.60
N ALA A 4 -3.57 -32.84 0.89
CA ALA A 4 -2.78 -32.15 1.89
C ALA A 4 -3.67 -31.31 2.81
N ALA A 5 -3.16 -30.95 3.99
CA ALA A 5 -3.81 -30.03 4.91
C ALA A 5 -2.97 -28.77 5.12
N TYR A 6 -3.62 -27.62 5.17
CA TYR A 6 -3.00 -26.36 5.58
C TYR A 6 -3.62 -25.89 6.89
N LEU A 7 -2.78 -25.83 7.92
CA LEU A 7 -3.15 -25.52 9.29
C LEU A 7 -2.46 -24.24 9.73
N ARG A 8 -3.18 -23.38 10.45
CA ARG A 8 -2.60 -22.20 11.10
C ARG A 8 -2.47 -22.48 12.59
N VAL A 9 -1.24 -22.53 13.09
CA VAL A 9 -0.96 -22.72 14.51
C VAL A 9 -1.14 -21.37 15.21
N SER A 10 -2.19 -21.24 16.02
CA SER A 10 -2.31 -20.14 16.98
C SER A 10 -1.51 -20.48 18.25
N SER A 11 -1.35 -19.51 19.15
CA SER A 11 -0.69 -19.73 20.45
C SER A 11 -1.43 -20.71 21.35
N ASP A 12 -2.68 -21.06 21.02
CA ASP A 12 -3.48 -22.07 21.71
C ASP A 12 -3.33 -23.43 20.99
N GLN A 13 -2.66 -24.38 21.65
CA GLN A 13 -2.42 -25.71 21.08
C GLN A 13 -3.68 -26.59 21.03
N GLN A 14 -4.69 -26.34 21.87
CA GLN A 14 -5.92 -27.12 21.89
C GLN A 14 -6.80 -26.80 20.66
N ASP A 15 -6.86 -25.53 20.27
CA ASP A 15 -7.59 -25.08 19.07
C ASP A 15 -7.02 -25.73 17.79
N VAL A 16 -5.69 -25.83 17.70
CA VAL A 16 -5.00 -26.41 16.53
C VAL A 16 -5.26 -27.91 16.40
N ALA A 17 -5.21 -28.64 17.51
CA ALA A 17 -5.50 -30.08 17.51
C ALA A 17 -6.95 -30.35 17.07
N THR A 18 -7.88 -29.53 17.53
CA THR A 18 -9.30 -29.61 17.14
C THR A 18 -9.49 -29.36 15.64
N GLN A 19 -8.85 -28.32 15.10
CA GLN A 19 -8.90 -28.01 13.67
C GLN A 19 -8.28 -29.13 12.81
N ARG A 20 -7.14 -29.68 13.24
CA ARG A 20 -6.49 -30.82 12.56
C ARG A 20 -7.42 -32.02 12.50
N HIS A 21 -8.02 -32.43 13.62
CA HIS A 21 -8.94 -33.56 13.65
C HIS A 21 -10.18 -33.34 12.78
N ALA A 22 -10.72 -32.12 12.75
CA ALA A 22 -11.84 -31.80 11.87
C ALA A 22 -11.47 -31.96 10.39
N VAL A 23 -10.28 -31.49 9.99
CA VAL A 23 -9.72 -31.64 8.64
C VAL A 23 -9.48 -33.11 8.29
N GLU A 24 -8.86 -33.88 9.19
CA GLU A 24 -8.61 -35.31 8.98
C GLU A 24 -9.91 -36.10 8.81
N ARG A 25 -10.94 -35.81 9.62
CA ARG A 25 -12.27 -36.44 9.46
C ARG A 25 -12.93 -36.07 8.13
N ALA A 26 -12.83 -34.81 7.71
CA ALA A 26 -13.40 -34.37 6.44
C ALA A 26 -12.68 -35.01 5.23
N ALA A 27 -11.36 -35.22 5.33
CA ALA A 27 -10.60 -35.96 4.33
C ALA A 27 -11.02 -37.43 4.28
N ALA A 28 -11.07 -38.10 5.44
CA ALA A 28 -11.47 -39.49 5.55
C ALA A 28 -12.90 -39.75 5.02
N ALA A 29 -13.85 -38.84 5.31
CA ALA A 29 -15.22 -38.93 4.81
C ALA A 29 -15.31 -38.83 3.27
N ARG A 30 -14.32 -38.22 2.61
CA ARG A 30 -14.19 -38.14 1.15
C ARG A 30 -13.31 -39.26 0.56
N GLY A 31 -12.81 -40.18 1.40
CA GLY A 31 -11.90 -41.25 0.99
C GLY A 31 -10.46 -40.78 0.72
N ASP A 32 -10.09 -39.58 1.16
CA ASP A 32 -8.76 -39.03 0.99
C ASP A 32 -7.88 -39.27 2.21
N THR A 33 -6.59 -39.50 1.98
CA THR A 33 -5.56 -39.58 3.02
C THR A 33 -4.64 -38.36 2.92
N ILE A 34 -4.48 -37.63 4.01
CA ILE A 34 -3.61 -36.45 4.06
C ILE A 34 -2.15 -36.89 4.05
N GLY A 35 -1.46 -36.70 2.94
CA GLY A 35 -0.04 -37.06 2.76
C GLY A 35 0.94 -35.95 3.15
N ALA A 36 0.48 -34.70 3.22
CA ALA A 36 1.31 -33.56 3.61
C ALA A 36 0.52 -32.59 4.51
N VAL A 37 1.19 -32.03 5.52
CA VAL A 37 0.63 -31.00 6.40
C VAL A 37 1.53 -29.78 6.37
N TYR A 38 0.96 -28.64 6.01
CA TYR A 38 1.60 -27.33 6.02
C TYR A 38 1.13 -26.58 7.26
N SER A 39 2.03 -26.25 8.19
CA SER A 39 1.66 -25.70 9.50
C SER A 39 2.31 -24.35 9.74
N GLU A 40 1.52 -23.30 9.60
CA GLU A 40 2.02 -21.93 9.58
C GLU A 40 1.86 -21.24 10.95
N LYS A 41 3.00 -20.88 11.56
CA LYS A 41 3.08 -20.14 12.84
C LYS A 41 3.04 -18.62 12.65
N VAL A 42 3.37 -18.14 11.45
CA VAL A 42 3.41 -16.72 11.13
C VAL A 42 1.98 -16.17 11.00
N SER A 43 1.77 -14.92 11.46
CA SER A 43 0.50 -14.21 11.26
C SER A 43 0.07 -14.23 9.80
N GLY A 44 -1.20 -14.58 9.54
CA GLY A 44 -1.80 -14.58 8.20
C GLY A 44 -1.98 -13.19 7.58
N GLY A 45 -1.48 -12.11 8.22
CA GLY A 45 -1.51 -10.75 7.70
C GLY A 45 -0.45 -10.45 6.62
N THR A 46 0.31 -11.45 6.17
CA THR A 46 1.26 -11.35 5.06
C THR A 46 1.20 -12.59 4.18
N MET A 47 1.45 -12.43 2.88
CA MET A 47 1.59 -13.56 1.94
C MET A 47 3.02 -14.11 1.88
N ALA A 48 4.00 -13.44 2.48
CA ALA A 48 5.37 -13.92 2.60
C ALA A 48 5.48 -14.96 3.73
N ARG A 49 4.95 -16.16 3.47
CA ARG A 49 4.81 -17.24 4.44
C ARG A 49 5.54 -18.50 3.97
N PRO A 50 6.49 -19.05 4.73
CA PRO A 50 7.31 -20.18 4.28
C PRO A 50 6.49 -21.41 3.89
N GLU A 51 5.48 -21.78 4.69
CA GLU A 51 4.67 -22.97 4.44
C GLU A 51 3.70 -22.75 3.28
N LEU A 52 3.15 -21.54 3.14
CA LEU A 52 2.35 -21.17 1.97
C LEU A 52 3.16 -21.23 0.68
N ARG A 53 4.42 -20.77 0.71
CA ARG A 53 5.31 -20.85 -0.45
C ARG A 53 5.64 -22.30 -0.79
N ARG A 54 5.86 -23.16 0.21
CA ARG A 54 6.07 -24.60 -0.01
C ARG A 54 4.84 -25.24 -0.65
N LEU A 55 3.65 -24.95 -0.11
CA LEU A 55 2.37 -25.41 -0.67
C LEU A 55 2.22 -25.01 -2.14
N ARG A 56 2.45 -23.73 -2.49
CA ARG A 56 2.37 -23.25 -3.87
C ARG A 56 3.32 -24.02 -4.80
N ALA A 57 4.55 -24.27 -4.37
CA ALA A 57 5.52 -25.02 -5.15
C ALA A 57 5.09 -26.49 -5.34
N ASP A 58 4.57 -27.13 -4.29
CA ASP A 58 4.11 -28.51 -4.37
C ASP A 58 2.83 -28.67 -5.21
N VAL A 59 1.93 -27.69 -5.19
CA VAL A 59 0.78 -27.60 -6.09
C VAL A 59 1.24 -27.44 -7.53
N ALA A 60 2.15 -26.48 -7.81
CA ALA A 60 2.69 -26.29 -9.15
C ALA A 60 3.44 -27.52 -9.69
N ALA A 61 4.04 -28.32 -8.80
CA ALA A 61 4.67 -29.59 -9.13
C ALA A 61 3.69 -30.78 -9.24
N GLY A 62 2.38 -30.56 -9.11
CA GLY A 62 1.34 -31.60 -9.18
C GLY A 62 1.33 -32.57 -8.00
N LYS A 63 2.04 -32.27 -6.91
CA LYS A 63 2.12 -33.15 -5.73
C LYS A 63 0.89 -33.07 -4.84
N VAL A 64 0.16 -31.95 -4.91
CA VAL A 64 -1.06 -31.69 -4.13
C VAL A 64 -2.22 -31.49 -5.10
N GLY A 65 -3.13 -32.46 -5.17
CA GLY A 65 -4.35 -32.38 -5.97
C GLY A 65 -5.57 -31.90 -5.17
N ARG A 66 -5.53 -32.04 -3.84
CA ARG A 66 -6.58 -31.53 -2.95
C ARG A 66 -5.99 -30.92 -1.70
N LEU A 67 -6.45 -29.73 -1.34
CA LEU A 67 -6.03 -28.99 -0.17
C LEU A 67 -7.21 -28.85 0.80
N TYR A 68 -7.02 -29.35 2.01
CA TYR A 68 -7.96 -29.18 3.10
C TYR A 68 -7.53 -28.02 4.00
N VAL A 69 -8.50 -27.17 4.30
CA VAL A 69 -8.37 -26.08 5.28
C VAL A 69 -9.57 -26.11 6.21
N TYR A 70 -9.37 -25.77 7.48
CA TYR A 70 -10.49 -25.71 8.42
C TYR A 70 -11.52 -24.65 8.00
N ALA A 71 -11.05 -23.45 7.67
CA ALA A 71 -11.86 -22.36 7.15
C ALA A 71 -11.01 -21.41 6.29
N LEU A 72 -11.65 -20.61 5.42
CA LEU A 72 -10.98 -19.67 4.52
C LEU A 72 -10.15 -18.60 5.24
N ASP A 73 -10.60 -18.13 6.41
CA ASP A 73 -9.85 -17.16 7.23
C ASP A 73 -8.54 -17.75 7.78
N ARG A 74 -8.43 -19.08 7.82
CA ARG A 74 -7.20 -19.79 8.20
C ARG A 74 -6.18 -19.86 7.06
N LEU A 75 -6.61 -19.67 5.82
CA LEU A 75 -5.72 -19.60 4.66
C LEU A 75 -5.03 -18.23 4.57
N THR A 76 -5.73 -17.12 4.80
CA THR A 76 -5.13 -15.78 4.93
C THR A 76 -5.98 -14.82 5.78
N ARG A 77 -5.34 -13.83 6.41
CA ARG A 77 -5.97 -12.73 7.16
C ARG A 77 -5.78 -11.37 6.48
N THR A 78 -5.18 -11.32 5.29
CA THR A 78 -5.00 -10.07 4.53
C THR A 78 -6.31 -9.54 3.92
N GLY A 79 -7.36 -10.36 3.97
CA GLY A 79 -8.72 -10.01 3.56
C GLY A 79 -9.27 -11.00 2.55
N ILE A 80 -10.59 -10.97 2.37
CA ILE A 80 -11.33 -11.89 1.49
C ILE A 80 -10.80 -11.88 0.05
N LEU A 81 -10.36 -10.71 -0.41
CA LEU A 81 -9.70 -10.46 -1.69
C LEU A 81 -8.55 -11.43 -1.96
N ASP A 82 -7.56 -11.40 -1.08
CA ASP A 82 -6.33 -12.14 -1.28
C ASP A 82 -6.56 -13.63 -1.00
N THR A 83 -7.56 -13.96 -0.16
CA THR A 83 -8.02 -15.35 0.02
C THR A 83 -8.48 -15.90 -1.32
N PHE A 84 -9.43 -15.25 -1.98
CA PHE A 84 -9.99 -15.74 -3.23
C PHE A 84 -8.97 -15.73 -4.38
N ALA A 85 -8.08 -14.74 -4.43
CA ALA A 85 -6.97 -14.74 -5.38
C ALA A 85 -6.05 -15.96 -5.19
N LEU A 86 -5.71 -16.29 -3.94
CA LEU A 86 -4.93 -17.49 -3.63
C LEU A 86 -5.69 -18.77 -3.95
N VAL A 87 -7.00 -18.85 -3.68
CA VAL A 87 -7.81 -20.01 -4.07
C VAL A 87 -7.78 -20.20 -5.59
N ALA A 88 -7.96 -19.14 -6.37
CA ALA A 88 -7.89 -19.19 -7.82
C ALA A 88 -6.51 -19.66 -8.31
N GLU A 89 -5.43 -19.14 -7.73
CA GLU A 89 -4.05 -19.54 -8.03
C GLU A 89 -3.82 -21.05 -7.79
N LEU A 90 -4.24 -21.55 -6.63
CA LEU A 90 -4.07 -22.97 -6.29
C LEU A 90 -4.87 -23.89 -7.23
N ARG A 91 -6.08 -23.46 -7.61
CA ARG A 91 -6.91 -24.18 -8.59
C ARG A 91 -6.32 -24.19 -9.99
N GLN A 92 -5.74 -23.07 -10.44
CA GLN A 92 -5.01 -23.03 -11.71
C GLN A 92 -3.82 -23.99 -11.73
N GLY A 93 -3.19 -24.20 -10.57
CA GLY A 93 -2.15 -25.22 -10.37
C GLY A 93 -2.67 -26.66 -10.24
N GLY A 94 -3.98 -26.88 -10.33
CA GLY A 94 -4.60 -28.22 -10.28
C GLY A 94 -5.02 -28.70 -8.89
N ALA A 95 -4.97 -27.85 -7.85
CA ALA A 95 -5.40 -28.21 -6.51
C ALA A 95 -6.87 -27.80 -6.25
N GLU A 96 -7.71 -28.76 -5.87
CA GLU A 96 -9.05 -28.50 -5.36
C GLU A 96 -8.99 -28.05 -3.90
N LEU A 97 -9.75 -27.02 -3.53
CA LEU A 97 -9.83 -26.54 -2.15
C LEU A 97 -11.07 -27.09 -1.47
N VAL A 98 -10.90 -27.67 -0.28
CA VAL A 98 -11.98 -28.12 0.59
C VAL A 98 -11.89 -27.39 1.93
N THR A 99 -12.98 -26.71 2.29
CA THR A 99 -13.17 -26.03 3.56
C THR A 99 -14.05 -26.87 4.48
N VAL A 100 -13.73 -26.94 5.77
CA VAL A 100 -14.47 -27.78 6.73
C VAL A 100 -15.63 -27.04 7.40
N ALA A 101 -15.41 -25.78 7.77
CA ALA A 101 -16.36 -24.98 8.55
C ALA A 101 -17.09 -23.89 7.74
N ASP A 102 -16.66 -23.63 6.51
CA ASP A 102 -17.32 -22.65 5.64
C ASP A 102 -18.62 -23.22 5.05
N PRO A 103 -19.67 -22.39 4.87
CA PRO A 103 -20.99 -22.85 4.41
C PRO A 103 -21.08 -23.13 2.90
N PHE A 104 -20.01 -22.85 2.14
CA PHE A 104 -19.97 -23.00 0.69
C PHE A 104 -18.94 -24.05 0.29
N ASP A 105 -19.35 -24.97 -0.61
CA ASP A 105 -18.41 -25.93 -1.19
C ASP A 105 -17.60 -25.25 -2.30
N LEU A 106 -16.29 -25.24 -2.13
CA LEU A 106 -15.33 -24.74 -3.12
C LEU A 106 -14.70 -25.87 -3.94
N ALA A 107 -15.23 -27.08 -3.84
CA ALA A 107 -14.94 -28.20 -4.74
C ALA A 107 -15.92 -28.21 -5.93
N GLY A 108 -15.40 -28.43 -7.14
CA GLY A 108 -16.22 -28.58 -8.36
C GLY A 108 -16.44 -27.31 -9.20
N PRO A 109 -17.32 -27.35 -10.23
CA PRO A 109 -17.46 -26.29 -11.24
C PRO A 109 -18.10 -24.99 -10.73
N ALA A 110 -19.08 -25.08 -9.83
CA ALA A 110 -19.76 -23.90 -9.28
C ALA A 110 -18.82 -22.99 -8.46
N ALA A 111 -17.76 -23.57 -7.90
CA ALA A 111 -16.74 -22.84 -7.17
C ALA A 111 -16.02 -21.81 -8.05
N GLU A 112 -15.90 -22.04 -9.36
CA GLU A 112 -15.22 -21.09 -10.26
C GLU A 112 -15.98 -19.77 -10.36
N VAL A 113 -17.30 -19.84 -10.48
CA VAL A 113 -18.18 -18.66 -10.51
C VAL A 113 -18.13 -17.93 -9.17
N ILE A 114 -18.23 -18.66 -8.06
CA ILE A 114 -18.18 -18.08 -6.71
C ILE A 114 -16.84 -17.37 -6.49
N VAL A 115 -15.73 -18.03 -6.79
CA VAL A 115 -14.39 -17.46 -6.64
C VAL A 115 -14.23 -16.23 -7.55
N ALA A 116 -14.69 -16.27 -8.80
CA ALA A 116 -14.59 -15.15 -9.73
C ALA A 116 -15.41 -13.94 -9.29
N VAL A 117 -16.67 -14.14 -8.87
CA VAL A 117 -17.55 -13.06 -8.39
C VAL A 117 -16.98 -12.45 -7.11
N MET A 118 -16.49 -13.28 -6.18
CA MET A 118 -15.92 -12.80 -4.93
C MET A 118 -14.60 -12.06 -5.15
N ALA A 119 -13.73 -12.56 -6.03
CA ALA A 119 -12.50 -11.87 -6.42
C ALA A 119 -12.80 -10.50 -7.05
N TRP A 120 -13.78 -10.43 -7.97
CA TRP A 120 -14.21 -9.18 -8.59
C TRP A 120 -14.79 -8.20 -7.56
N ALA A 121 -15.74 -8.63 -6.73
CA ALA A 121 -16.39 -7.79 -5.73
C ALA A 121 -15.36 -7.19 -4.77
N ALA A 122 -14.39 -8.02 -4.39
CA ALA A 122 -13.35 -7.64 -3.47
C ALA A 122 -12.34 -6.67 -4.16
N GLN A 123 -12.07 -6.80 -5.47
CA GLN A 123 -11.27 -5.84 -6.24
C GLN A 123 -11.96 -4.47 -6.32
N GLN A 124 -13.28 -4.48 -6.50
CA GLN A 124 -14.08 -3.25 -6.53
C GLN A 124 -14.06 -2.52 -5.19
N GLU A 125 -14.10 -3.25 -4.07
CA GLU A 125 -14.01 -2.62 -2.75
C GLU A 125 -12.64 -1.97 -2.52
N ARG A 126 -11.54 -2.61 -2.96
CA ARG A 126 -10.21 -2.00 -2.91
C ARG A 126 -10.13 -0.72 -3.75
N ARG A 127 -10.71 -0.72 -4.96
CA ARG A 127 -10.76 0.48 -5.81
C ARG A 127 -11.52 1.61 -5.10
N ARG A 128 -12.71 1.33 -4.57
CA ARG A 128 -13.51 2.31 -3.82
C ARG A 128 -12.80 2.86 -2.59
N LEU A 129 -12.09 2.01 -1.84
CA LEU A 129 -11.29 2.45 -0.70
C LEU A 129 -10.18 3.42 -1.15
N ASN A 130 -9.46 3.08 -2.21
CA ASN A 130 -8.40 3.92 -2.77
C ASN A 130 -8.94 5.26 -3.29
N GLU A 131 -10.09 5.25 -3.96
CA GLU A 131 -10.79 6.46 -4.42
C GLU A 131 -11.18 7.35 -3.22
N ARG A 132 -11.72 6.76 -2.15
CA ARG A 132 -12.05 7.48 -0.91
C ARG A 132 -10.81 8.09 -0.25
N LEU A 133 -9.70 7.34 -0.20
CA LEU A 133 -8.43 7.84 0.35
C LEU A 133 -7.84 8.97 -0.50
N ALA A 134 -7.91 8.85 -1.83
CA ALA A 134 -7.50 9.91 -2.75
C ALA A 134 -8.34 11.17 -2.55
N ALA A 135 -9.67 11.04 -2.47
CA ALA A 135 -10.56 12.16 -2.19
C ALA A 135 -10.29 12.79 -0.82
N ALA A 136 -10.05 11.98 0.22
CA ALA A 136 -9.67 12.48 1.54
C ALA A 136 -8.35 13.24 1.51
N ARG A 137 -7.36 12.75 0.78
CA ARG A 137 -6.07 13.42 0.57
C ARG A 137 -6.25 14.79 -0.08
N VAL A 138 -7.00 14.88 -1.19
CA VAL A 138 -7.27 16.15 -1.88
C VAL A 138 -7.94 17.15 -0.93
N ARG A 139 -8.91 16.72 -0.11
CA ARG A 139 -9.56 17.60 0.89
C ARG A 139 -8.59 18.09 1.96
N VAL A 140 -7.71 17.23 2.45
CA VAL A 140 -6.70 17.57 3.46
C VAL A 140 -5.70 18.58 2.89
N GLU A 141 -5.21 18.34 1.67
CA GLU A 141 -4.29 19.24 0.96
C GLU A 141 -4.96 20.59 0.65
N ALA A 142 -6.23 20.60 0.21
CA ALA A 142 -6.99 21.83 -0.04
C ALA A 142 -7.25 22.64 1.25
N ALA A 143 -7.35 21.98 2.40
CA ALA A 143 -7.42 22.62 3.70
C ALA A 143 -6.05 23.11 4.22
N GLY A 144 -4.99 23.04 3.40
CA GLY A 144 -3.62 23.43 3.76
C GLY A 144 -2.96 22.50 4.79
N LYS A 145 -3.56 21.34 5.08
CA LYS A 145 -3.03 20.36 6.03
C LYS A 145 -2.19 19.33 5.28
N LYS A 146 -1.14 18.82 5.95
CA LYS A 146 -0.27 17.79 5.39
C LYS A 146 -0.91 16.42 5.53
N TRP A 147 -1.04 15.68 4.43
CA TRP A 147 -1.45 14.27 4.46
C TRP A 147 -0.32 13.37 4.97
N GLY A 148 -0.65 12.37 5.79
CA GLY A 148 0.30 11.37 6.31
C GLY A 148 0.75 11.61 7.75
N ARG A 149 1.89 11.02 8.13
CA ARG A 149 2.39 11.04 9.50
C ARG A 149 2.67 12.50 9.94
N PRO A 150 2.15 12.96 11.09
CA PRO A 150 2.41 14.31 11.57
C PRO A 150 3.91 14.53 11.79
N GLU A 151 4.37 15.76 11.54
CA GLU A 151 5.75 16.12 11.85
C GLU A 151 5.98 16.04 13.36
N ARG A 152 7.09 15.41 13.75
CA ARG A 152 7.46 15.23 15.16
C ARG A 152 7.98 16.51 15.81
N LEU A 153 8.38 17.49 15.00
CA LEU A 153 8.94 18.75 15.47
C LEU A 153 8.01 19.88 15.07
N THR A 154 7.79 20.80 16.00
CA THR A 154 7.20 22.10 15.73
C THR A 154 8.18 22.99 14.96
N TYR A 155 7.67 24.07 14.36
CA TYR A 155 8.51 25.04 13.65
C TYR A 155 9.61 25.65 14.54
N PRO A 156 9.33 26.10 15.79
CA PRO A 156 10.36 26.61 16.69
C PRO A 156 11.46 25.60 17.01
N GLU A 157 11.10 24.35 17.33
CA GLU A 157 12.07 23.30 17.63
C GLU A 157 12.98 23.00 16.43
N ARG A 158 12.41 23.00 15.21
CA ARG A 158 13.19 22.82 13.97
C ARG A 158 14.17 23.98 13.76
N MET A 159 13.77 25.21 14.06
CA MET A 159 14.63 26.39 13.91
C MET A 159 15.73 26.44 14.96
N GLU A 160 15.43 26.05 16.20
CA GLU A 160 16.45 25.93 17.24
C GLU A 160 17.49 24.87 16.89
N ILE A 161 17.07 23.70 16.39
CA ILE A 161 17.99 22.67 15.89
C ILE A 161 18.85 23.24 14.76
N ALA A 162 18.26 23.92 13.77
CA ALA A 162 18.99 24.47 12.64
C ALA A 162 20.03 25.51 13.05
N ALA A 163 19.69 26.42 13.98
CA ALA A 163 20.61 27.43 14.49
C ALA A 163 21.81 26.79 15.21
N ARG A 164 21.55 25.80 16.08
CA ARG A 164 22.61 25.06 16.79
C ARG A 164 23.50 24.26 15.85
N VAL A 165 22.93 23.66 14.80
CA VAL A 165 23.71 22.98 13.74
C VAL A 165 24.63 23.97 13.02
N ARG A 166 24.13 25.15 12.62
CA ARG A 166 24.95 26.18 11.97
C ARG A 166 26.05 26.73 12.88
N ALA A 167 25.80 26.78 14.19
CA ALA A 167 26.81 27.13 15.19
C ALA A 167 27.87 26.03 15.41
N GLY A 168 27.76 24.90 14.69
CA GLY A 168 28.71 23.79 14.78
C GLY A 168 28.50 22.87 15.99
N GLU A 169 27.35 22.97 16.68
CA GLU A 169 27.08 22.14 17.85
C GLU A 169 26.85 20.67 17.44
N ALA A 170 27.44 19.74 18.20
CA ALA A 170 27.35 18.32 17.90
C ALA A 170 25.89 17.80 17.97
N ILE A 171 25.47 17.02 16.95
CA ILE A 171 24.11 16.42 16.86
C ILE A 171 23.68 15.72 18.15
N ARG A 172 24.62 15.05 18.84
CA ARG A 172 24.35 14.37 20.12
C ARG A 172 24.00 15.37 21.23
N SER A 173 24.68 16.51 21.31
CA SER A 173 24.43 17.56 22.30
C SER A 173 23.03 18.15 22.09
N ILE A 174 22.72 18.52 20.84
CA ILE A 174 21.42 19.07 20.44
C ILE A 174 20.28 18.09 20.78
N ALA A 175 20.46 16.80 20.47
CA ALA A 175 19.47 15.77 20.76
C ALA A 175 19.16 15.62 22.25
N VAL A 176 20.18 15.70 23.11
CA VAL A 176 20.02 15.62 24.57
C VAL A 176 19.36 16.87 25.10
N ALA A 177 19.83 18.05 24.69
CA ALA A 177 19.32 19.34 25.14
C ALA A 177 17.83 19.52 24.83
N LEU A 178 17.41 19.11 23.63
CA LEU A 178 16.03 19.27 23.16
C LEU A 178 15.14 18.04 23.42
N LYS A 179 15.68 16.97 24.01
CA LYS A 179 14.97 15.69 24.23
C LYS A 179 14.37 15.11 22.93
N VAL A 180 15.05 15.32 21.81
CA VAL A 180 14.64 14.85 20.47
C VAL A 180 15.54 13.68 20.05
N PRO A 181 15.00 12.60 19.42
CA PRO A 181 15.84 11.50 18.92
C PRO A 181 16.94 11.98 17.96
N ARG A 182 18.16 11.44 18.11
CA ARG A 182 19.33 11.78 17.28
C ARG A 182 19.06 11.68 15.77
N SER A 183 18.25 10.71 15.35
CA SER A 183 17.86 10.51 13.94
C SER A 183 16.97 11.64 13.40
N THR A 184 16.18 12.28 14.25
CA THR A 184 15.38 13.46 13.88
C THR A 184 16.28 14.68 13.74
N VAL A 185 17.17 14.93 14.71
CA VAL A 185 18.15 16.02 14.66
C VAL A 185 19.08 15.89 13.45
N GLY A 186 19.60 14.68 13.19
CA GLY A 186 20.46 14.42 12.04
C GLY A 186 19.77 14.66 10.69
N ARG A 187 18.46 14.38 10.59
CA ARG A 187 17.68 14.70 9.38
C ARG A 187 17.55 16.20 9.16
N VAL A 188 17.32 16.96 10.22
CA VAL A 188 17.28 18.43 10.15
C VAL A 188 18.66 18.98 9.78
N ALA A 189 19.73 18.48 10.39
CA ALA A 189 21.10 18.89 10.08
C ALA A 189 21.46 18.65 8.60
N ALA A 190 21.08 17.50 8.04
CA ALA A 190 21.28 17.20 6.62
C ALA A 190 20.50 18.17 5.71
N GLN A 191 19.26 18.54 6.07
CA GLN A 191 18.48 19.52 5.33
C GLN A 191 19.11 20.92 5.37
N VAL A 192 19.58 21.35 6.55
CA VAL A 192 20.26 22.65 6.72
C VAL A 192 21.53 22.73 5.88
N ASN A 193 22.40 21.72 5.99
CA ASN A 193 23.65 21.69 5.24
C ASN A 193 23.42 21.66 3.71
N ALA A 194 22.38 20.95 3.26
CA ALA A 194 22.01 20.93 1.84
C ALA A 194 21.47 22.28 1.34
N SER A 195 20.65 22.97 2.13
CA SER A 195 20.14 24.31 1.80
C SER A 195 21.24 25.36 1.80
N ASP A 196 22.17 25.31 2.76
CA ASP A 196 23.28 26.26 2.86
C ASP A 196 24.30 26.03 1.71
N ALA A 197 24.48 24.78 1.26
CA ALA A 197 25.29 24.45 0.07
C ALA A 197 24.65 24.93 -1.26
N GLN A 198 23.32 24.98 -1.34
CA GLN A 198 22.62 25.53 -2.52
C GLN A 198 22.60 27.07 -2.53
N GLY A 199 22.54 27.71 -1.35
CA GLY A 199 22.60 29.17 -1.23
C GLY A 199 23.96 29.75 -1.61
N SER A 200 25.06 29.11 -1.19
CA SER A 200 26.42 29.53 -1.56
C SER A 200 26.69 29.40 -3.06
N HIS A 201 26.02 28.48 -3.74
CA HIS A 201 26.12 28.28 -5.19
C HIS A 201 25.44 29.39 -6.02
N LEU A 202 24.47 30.11 -5.43
CA LEU A 202 23.77 31.25 -6.04
C LEU A 202 24.47 32.58 -5.76
N GLU A 203 25.17 32.73 -4.62
CA GLU A 203 26.00 33.90 -4.33
C GLU A 203 27.31 33.93 -5.15
N GLY A 204 27.79 32.78 -5.62
CA GLY A 204 28.95 32.67 -6.51
C GLY A 204 28.66 32.93 -8.00
N ALA A 205 27.38 33.05 -8.39
CA ALA A 205 26.99 33.40 -9.76
C ALA A 205 27.01 34.92 -9.94
N ASP A 206 28.11 35.42 -10.50
CA ASP A 206 28.44 36.81 -10.81
C ASP A 206 27.24 37.78 -10.97
N LEU A 207 27.11 38.70 -10.01
CA LEU A 207 26.18 39.83 -10.01
C LEU A 207 26.37 40.78 -11.22
N ALA A 208 27.48 40.68 -11.98
CA ALA A 208 27.70 41.45 -13.19
C ALA A 208 26.73 41.05 -14.34
N GLY A 209 26.36 39.77 -14.44
CA GLY A 209 25.44 39.28 -15.48
C GLY A 209 24.01 39.78 -15.27
N VAL A 210 23.53 39.77 -14.03
CA VAL A 210 22.16 40.20 -13.68
C VAL A 210 21.99 41.71 -13.83
N ARG A 211 23.01 42.52 -13.51
CA ARG A 211 23.01 43.98 -13.76
C ARG A 211 22.96 44.33 -15.24
N THR A 212 23.66 43.56 -16.08
CA THR A 212 23.65 43.74 -17.54
C THR A 212 22.27 43.40 -18.13
N TYR A 213 21.63 42.34 -17.64
CA TYR A 213 20.29 41.93 -18.08
C TYR A 213 19.17 42.89 -17.64
N LEU A 214 19.23 43.41 -16.40
CA LEU A 214 18.26 44.40 -15.90
C LEU A 214 18.44 45.79 -16.53
N GLY A 215 19.68 46.18 -16.88
CA GLY A 215 19.95 47.43 -17.60
C GLY A 215 19.37 47.46 -19.02
N ALA A 216 19.44 46.33 -19.74
CA ALA A 216 18.87 46.22 -21.08
C ALA A 216 17.33 46.17 -21.08
N ALA A 217 16.73 45.59 -20.04
CA ALA A 217 15.27 45.45 -19.92
C ALA A 217 14.55 46.78 -19.62
N LEU A 218 15.21 47.75 -18.98
CA LEU A 218 14.62 49.06 -18.64
C LEU A 218 14.72 50.10 -19.77
N SER A 219 15.45 49.82 -20.86
CA SER A 219 15.61 50.75 -21.99
C SER A 219 14.67 50.47 -23.17
N GLN A 220 13.87 49.39 -23.12
CA GLN A 220 12.92 49.08 -24.18
C GLN A 220 11.54 49.67 -23.84
N LYS A 221 11.16 50.70 -24.59
CA LYS A 221 9.83 51.32 -24.51
C LYS A 221 8.76 50.26 -24.81
N PRO A 222 7.77 50.03 -23.92
CA PRO A 222 6.80 48.95 -24.09
C PRO A 222 5.95 49.17 -25.35
N PRO A 223 5.63 48.10 -26.11
CA PRO A 223 4.80 48.20 -27.30
C PRO A 223 3.36 48.62 -26.97
N ALA A 224 2.79 49.50 -27.80
CA ALA A 224 1.46 50.06 -27.62
C ALA A 224 0.37 48.97 -27.62
N LYS A 225 -0.47 48.97 -26.57
CA LYS A 225 -1.61 48.05 -26.42
C LYS A 225 -2.63 48.29 -27.53
N ARG A 226 -2.86 47.29 -28.40
CA ARG A 226 -4.05 47.25 -29.27
C ARG A 226 -5.25 46.75 -28.48
N HIS A 227 -6.31 47.55 -28.42
CA HIS A 227 -7.61 47.12 -27.89
C HIS A 227 -8.35 46.22 -28.89
N PRO A 228 -9.00 45.14 -28.44
CA PRO A 228 -9.85 44.32 -29.31
C PRO A 228 -11.16 45.05 -29.62
N ARG A 229 -11.50 45.09 -30.90
CA ARG A 229 -12.75 45.66 -31.44
C ARG A 229 -13.96 44.84 -30.99
N SER A 230 -15.01 45.55 -30.56
CA SER A 230 -16.35 45.05 -30.33
C SER A 230 -17.10 44.71 -31.63
N GLY A 231 -17.87 43.61 -31.62
CA GLY A 231 -18.99 43.35 -32.55
C GLY A 231 -19.12 41.86 -32.91
N ARG A 232 -20.30 41.26 -33.15
CA ARG A 232 -21.72 41.59 -32.96
C ARG A 232 -22.48 40.27 -33.27
N LYS A 233 -23.44 39.89 -32.42
CA LYS A 233 -24.69 39.09 -32.61
C LYS A 233 -24.80 37.97 -33.68
N GLY A 234 -25.41 36.83 -33.28
CA GLY A 234 -26.51 36.20 -34.05
C GLY A 234 -26.65 34.67 -34.03
N ALA A 235 -27.89 34.20 -33.75
CA ALA A 235 -28.52 32.87 -33.97
C ALA A 235 -28.11 31.72 -33.02
N SER A 236 -28.93 31.23 -32.06
CA SER A 236 -30.28 30.61 -32.07
C SER A 236 -30.27 29.12 -32.45
N GLU A 237 -30.37 28.23 -31.44
CA GLU A 237 -30.81 26.83 -31.61
C GLU A 237 -31.69 26.39 -30.41
N PRO A 238 -32.70 25.51 -30.63
CA PRO A 238 -33.83 25.29 -29.72
C PRO A 238 -33.62 24.12 -28.72
N PRO A 239 -34.49 23.95 -27.69
CA PRO A 239 -34.30 22.94 -26.65
C PRO A 239 -34.76 21.53 -27.11
N PRO A 240 -34.22 20.45 -26.50
CA PRO A 240 -34.59 19.09 -26.84
C PRO A 240 -35.93 18.68 -26.24
N SER A 241 -36.70 17.93 -27.03
CA SER A 241 -37.95 17.27 -26.67
C SER A 241 -37.73 15.92 -25.99
N SER A 242 -38.56 15.66 -24.97
CA SER A 242 -38.95 14.39 -24.34
C SER A 242 -37.93 13.66 -23.45
#